data_AF-A0A976M4U1-F1
#
_entry.id   AF-A0A976M4U1-F1
#
_cell.length_a   1.000
_cell.length_b   1.000
_cell.length_c   1.000
_cell.angle_alpha   90.00
_cell.angle_beta   90.00
_cell.angle_gamma   90.00
#
_symmetry.space_group_name_H-M   'P 1'
#
loop_
_entity.id
_entity.type
_entity.pdbx_description
1 polymer ?
#
loop_
_entity_poly.entity_id
_entity_poly.type
_entity_poly.pdbx_seq_one_letter_code
_entity_poly.pdbx_strand_id
1 'polypeptide(L)'
;MTRVGVNFIDETGYNGFPGVYANGCCVFDDSGEAVFFEKFSIEFLDKFVKYMCVNKMQNDTFFETINRSLILDEPSIHVNKNVQMKTMHKPELSTLEEVYRSDIISIRYITNGIDIPDLKGGKDYVCVVYGNIVTMNPPGDGENDIPCFELCETSFAVGNARDEVKQKAKWVLDINYDQGAFEKAVKLLVDSE
;
A
#
# COMPACT_ATOMS: atom_id res chain seq x y z
N MET A 1 2.71 -2.05 16.50
CA MET A 1 3.15 -3.44 16.25
C MET A 1 3.79 -3.44 14.88
N THR A 2 5.11 -3.56 14.81
CA THR A 2 5.87 -3.50 13.55
C THR A 2 5.54 -4.72 12.69
N ARG A 3 5.46 -4.55 11.36
CA ARG A 3 5.04 -5.63 10.45
C ARG A 3 6.04 -6.78 10.36
N VAL A 4 7.29 -6.55 10.73
CA VAL A 4 8.40 -7.52 10.71
C VAL A 4 8.52 -8.36 12.00
N GLY A 5 7.79 -8.01 13.06
CA GLY A 5 7.81 -8.72 14.34
C GLY A 5 8.96 -8.30 15.27
N VAL A 6 8.76 -8.44 16.59
CA VAL A 6 9.72 -7.97 17.61
C VAL A 6 11.04 -8.74 17.56
N ASN A 7 11.00 -10.06 17.41
CA ASN A 7 12.21 -10.88 17.34
C ASN A 7 13.12 -10.48 16.17
N PHE A 8 12.54 -10.19 15.01
CA PHE A 8 13.30 -9.77 13.83
C PHE A 8 14.04 -8.44 14.09
N ILE A 9 13.38 -7.50 14.76
CA ILE A 9 13.99 -6.21 15.13
C ILE A 9 15.12 -6.44 16.12
N ASP A 10 14.88 -7.23 17.17
CA ASP A 10 15.87 -7.47 18.21
C ASP A 10 17.12 -8.19 17.66
N GLU A 11 16.95 -9.08 16.69
CA GLU A 11 18.04 -9.84 16.07
C GLU A 11 18.80 -9.07 14.97
N THR A 12 18.10 -8.28 14.16
CA THR A 12 18.69 -7.63 12.96
C THR A 12 18.92 -6.14 13.12
N GLY A 13 18.27 -5.49 14.08
CA GLY A 13 18.19 -4.04 14.19
C GLY A 13 17.27 -3.36 13.16
N TYR A 14 16.72 -4.09 12.18
CA TYR A 14 15.87 -3.51 11.14
C TYR A 14 14.45 -3.28 11.65
N ASN A 15 14.09 -2.02 11.84
CA ASN A 15 12.80 -1.59 12.39
C ASN A 15 11.74 -1.29 11.31
N GLY A 16 12.05 -1.54 10.03
CA GLY A 16 11.25 -1.13 8.88
C GLY A 16 11.88 0.01 8.06
N PHE A 17 13.00 0.58 8.49
CA PHE A 17 13.67 1.67 7.78
C PHE A 17 15.12 1.30 7.41
N PRO A 18 15.62 1.74 6.24
CA PRO A 18 14.90 2.43 5.17
C PRO A 18 13.84 1.55 4.50
N GLY A 19 12.89 2.14 3.78
CA GLY A 19 11.85 1.34 3.14
C GLY A 19 10.98 2.08 2.13
N VAL A 20 10.47 1.31 1.15
CA VAL A 20 9.51 1.75 0.14
C VAL A 20 8.13 1.20 0.51
N TYR A 21 7.15 2.08 0.59
CA TYR A 21 5.81 1.81 1.10
C TYR A 21 4.73 2.32 0.15
N ALA A 22 3.50 1.83 0.36
CA ALA A 22 2.32 2.25 -0.38
C ALA A 22 2.54 2.17 -1.91
N ASN A 23 3.15 1.08 -2.38
CA ASN A 23 3.50 0.85 -3.79
C ASN A 23 4.35 1.99 -4.38
N GLY A 24 5.44 2.35 -3.72
CA GLY A 24 6.34 3.41 -4.19
C GLY A 24 5.88 4.83 -3.86
N CYS A 25 4.64 5.01 -3.38
CA CYS A 25 4.10 6.33 -3.05
C CYS A 25 4.74 6.95 -1.81
N CYS A 26 5.47 6.20 -0.99
CA CYS A 26 6.24 6.74 0.12
C CYS A 26 7.59 6.03 0.23
N VAL A 27 8.67 6.78 0.35
CA VAL A 27 10.02 6.27 0.58
C VAL A 27 10.58 6.96 1.81
N PHE A 28 11.13 6.17 2.72
CA PHE A 28 11.75 6.66 3.95
C PHE A 28 13.22 6.25 3.99
N ASP A 29 14.05 7.14 4.52
CA ASP A 29 15.45 6.85 4.81
C ASP A 29 15.61 5.97 6.06
N ASP A 30 16.86 5.69 6.45
CA ASP A 30 17.23 4.87 7.59
C ASP A 30 16.81 5.46 8.95
N SER A 31 16.65 6.78 9.03
CA SER A 31 16.13 7.45 10.22
C SER A 31 14.60 7.38 10.34
N GLY A 32 13.92 6.97 9.26
CA GLY A 32 12.47 6.94 9.16
C GLY A 32 11.87 8.26 8.70
N GLU A 33 12.68 9.19 8.20
CA GLU A 33 12.21 10.44 7.61
C GLU A 33 11.80 10.23 6.16
N ALA A 34 10.72 10.89 5.73
CA ALA A 34 10.20 10.75 4.38
C ALA A 34 11.11 11.49 3.39
N VAL A 35 11.76 10.74 2.48
CA VAL A 35 12.59 11.30 1.40
C VAL A 35 11.79 11.52 0.12
N PHE A 36 10.70 10.79 -0.06
CA PHE A 36 9.77 10.96 -1.18
C PHE A 36 8.36 10.55 -0.77
N PHE A 37 7.36 11.29 -1.25
CA PHE A 37 6.00 10.79 -1.29
C PHE A 37 5.19 11.43 -2.41
N GLU A 38 4.20 10.68 -2.90
CA GLU A 38 3.22 11.14 -3.88
C GLU A 38 1.85 11.22 -3.22
N LYS A 39 1.08 12.26 -3.54
CA LYS A 39 -0.25 12.51 -2.99
C LYS A 39 -1.31 12.57 -4.08
N PHE A 40 -2.56 12.31 -3.72
CA PHE A 40 -3.66 12.49 -4.65
C PHE A 40 -3.81 13.97 -5.02
N SER A 41 -4.04 14.23 -6.31
CA SER A 41 -4.37 15.57 -6.76
C SER A 41 -5.75 15.99 -6.24
N ILE A 42 -5.99 17.30 -6.11
CA ILE A 42 -7.30 17.82 -5.73
C ILE A 42 -8.38 17.39 -6.73
N GLU A 43 -8.06 17.33 -8.03
CA GLU A 43 -9.01 16.86 -9.05
C GLU A 43 -9.42 15.39 -8.83
N PHE A 44 -8.46 14.56 -8.43
CA PHE A 44 -8.74 13.17 -8.06
C PHE A 44 -9.65 13.10 -6.84
N LEU A 45 -9.29 13.83 -5.77
CA LEU A 45 -10.06 13.87 -4.53
C LEU A 45 -11.49 14.35 -4.78
N ASP A 46 -11.68 15.37 -5.63
CA ASP A 46 -13.00 15.86 -6.02
C ASP A 46 -13.87 14.77 -6.65
N LYS A 47 -13.32 14.01 -7.61
CA LYS A 47 -14.04 12.92 -8.29
C LYS A 47 -14.36 11.79 -7.30
N PHE A 48 -13.39 11.40 -6.47
CA PHE A 48 -13.59 10.37 -5.47
C PHE A 48 -14.61 10.78 -4.40
N VAL A 49 -14.53 12.00 -3.87
CA VAL A 49 -15.47 12.51 -2.84
C VAL A 49 -16.88 12.57 -3.40
N LYS A 50 -17.07 13.02 -4.64
CA LYS A 50 -18.39 12.99 -5.30
C LYS A 50 -18.92 11.57 -5.39
N TYR A 51 -18.10 10.62 -5.85
CA TYR A 51 -18.47 9.20 -5.92
C TYR A 51 -18.84 8.63 -4.54
N MET A 52 -18.00 8.85 -3.52
CA MET A 52 -18.22 8.42 -2.14
C MET A 52 -19.55 8.96 -1.60
N CYS A 53 -19.85 10.24 -1.83
CA CYS A 53 -21.08 10.86 -1.38
C CYS A 53 -22.32 10.30 -2.08
N VAL A 54 -22.27 10.11 -3.40
CA VAL A 54 -23.38 9.51 -4.18
C VAL A 54 -23.67 8.09 -3.70
N ASN A 55 -22.63 7.32 -3.40
CA ASN A 55 -22.74 5.92 -2.97
C ASN A 55 -22.87 5.73 -1.45
N LYS A 56 -22.92 6.83 -0.67
CA LYS A 56 -23.07 6.83 0.79
C LYS A 56 -22.00 6.02 1.54
N MET A 57 -20.73 6.20 1.14
CA MET A 57 -19.58 5.43 1.65
C MET A 57 -18.78 6.15 2.76
N GLN A 58 -19.24 7.28 3.28
CA GLN A 58 -18.47 8.15 4.16
C GLN A 58 -18.02 7.46 5.46
N ASN A 59 -18.90 6.66 6.06
CA ASN A 59 -18.64 5.88 7.28
C ASN A 59 -17.79 4.63 7.06
N ASP A 60 -17.48 4.31 5.81
CA ASP A 60 -16.66 3.17 5.41
C ASP A 60 -15.35 3.63 4.76
N THR A 61 -15.05 4.94 4.75
CA THR A 61 -13.90 5.52 4.02
C THR A 61 -12.92 6.22 4.95
N PHE A 62 -11.63 5.97 4.71
CA PHE A 62 -10.49 6.49 5.47
C PHE A 62 -9.53 7.18 4.50
N PHE A 63 -9.17 8.42 4.80
CA PHE A 63 -8.18 9.21 4.08
C PHE A 63 -6.89 9.24 4.88
N GLU A 64 -5.82 8.69 4.33
CA GLU A 64 -4.55 8.51 5.05
C GLU A 64 -3.51 9.51 4.54
N THR A 65 -2.84 10.17 5.48
CA THR A 65 -1.56 10.85 5.26
C THR A 65 -0.44 9.97 5.81
N ILE A 66 0.81 10.43 5.69
CA ILE A 66 1.95 9.75 6.34
C ILE A 66 1.74 9.66 7.86
N ASN A 67 1.10 10.65 8.47
CA ASN A 67 1.06 10.83 9.93
C ASN A 67 -0.35 10.72 10.54
N ARG A 68 -1.40 10.68 9.73
CA ARG A 68 -2.80 10.78 10.19
C ARG A 68 -3.71 9.87 9.39
N SER A 69 -4.80 9.44 10.02
CA SER A 69 -5.92 8.75 9.39
C SER A 69 -7.16 9.59 9.64
N LEU A 70 -7.81 10.07 8.58
CA LEU A 70 -8.97 10.96 8.66
C LEU A 70 -10.23 10.23 8.21
N ILE A 71 -11.32 10.45 8.94
CA ILE A 71 -12.67 9.96 8.60
C ILE A 71 -13.64 11.13 8.56
N LEU A 72 -14.68 11.02 7.75
CA LEU A 72 -15.71 12.06 7.60
C LEU A 72 -16.99 11.76 8.39
N ASP A 73 -17.15 10.53 8.87
CA ASP A 73 -18.28 10.09 9.66
C ASP A 73 -17.86 8.94 10.59
N GLU A 74 -18.67 8.65 11.60
CA GLU A 74 -18.45 7.56 12.54
C GLU A 74 -18.38 6.21 11.81
N PRO A 75 -17.34 5.38 12.04
CA PRO A 75 -17.15 4.16 11.29
C PRO A 75 -18.32 3.19 11.42
N SER A 76 -18.74 2.59 10.31
CA SER A 76 -19.86 1.65 10.31
C SER A 76 -19.56 0.40 11.16
N ILE A 77 -20.62 -0.33 11.55
CA ILE A 77 -20.46 -1.62 12.25
C ILE A 77 -19.63 -2.61 11.41
N HIS A 78 -19.66 -2.50 10.07
CA HIS A 78 -18.84 -3.35 9.20
C HIS A 78 -17.36 -3.03 9.38
N VAL A 79 -16.97 -1.77 9.50
CA VAL A 79 -15.58 -1.39 9.82
C VAL A 79 -15.19 -1.93 11.20
N ASN A 80 -16.04 -1.75 12.20
CA ASN A 80 -15.75 -2.19 13.57
C ASN A 80 -15.61 -3.72 13.72
N LYS A 81 -16.33 -4.49 12.91
CA LYS A 81 -16.22 -5.96 12.86
C LYS A 81 -15.05 -6.45 12.01
N ASN A 82 -14.66 -5.70 11.00
CA ASN A 82 -13.49 -6.02 10.20
C ASN A 82 -12.22 -5.60 10.95
N VAL A 83 -11.79 -6.48 11.87
CA VAL A 83 -10.50 -6.46 12.61
C VAL A 83 -9.27 -6.22 11.71
N GLN A 84 -9.44 -6.27 10.38
CA GLN A 84 -8.43 -6.06 9.35
C GLN A 84 -8.25 -4.62 8.88
N MET A 85 -9.14 -3.67 9.20
CA MET A 85 -8.88 -2.23 8.99
C MET A 85 -7.89 -1.73 10.05
N LYS A 86 -6.70 -2.32 10.11
CA LYS A 86 -5.57 -1.77 10.87
C LYS A 86 -5.08 -0.55 10.12
N THR A 87 -5.66 0.60 10.47
CA THR A 87 -5.16 1.89 10.02
C THR A 87 -3.76 2.12 10.57
N MET A 88 -2.93 2.91 9.88
CA MET A 88 -1.57 3.20 10.37
C MET A 88 -1.64 4.01 11.64
N HIS A 89 -2.62 4.93 11.67
CA HIS A 89 -2.88 5.86 12.76
C HIS A 89 -4.29 5.66 13.28
N LYS A 90 -4.55 6.09 14.52
CA LYS A 90 -5.90 6.13 15.04
C LYS A 90 -6.75 7.07 14.15
N PRO A 91 -7.94 6.65 13.70
CA PRO A 91 -8.81 7.51 12.89
C PRO A 91 -9.27 8.75 13.66
N GLU A 92 -9.27 9.89 12.98
CA GLU A 92 -9.67 11.20 13.49
C GLU A 92 -10.86 11.73 12.68
N LEU A 93 -11.94 12.10 13.38
CA LEU A 93 -13.08 12.76 12.74
C LEU A 93 -12.64 14.12 12.18
N SER A 94 -12.97 14.36 10.92
CA SER A 94 -12.46 15.47 10.12
C SER A 94 -13.54 16.09 9.23
N THR A 95 -13.17 17.15 8.49
CA THR A 95 -14.03 17.81 7.50
C THR A 95 -13.51 17.58 6.08
N LEU A 96 -14.36 17.79 5.07
CA LEU A 96 -13.91 17.78 3.68
C LEU A 96 -12.83 18.82 3.40
N GLU A 97 -12.92 20.00 4.01
CA GLU A 97 -11.90 21.04 3.88
C GLU A 97 -10.54 20.54 4.36
N GLU A 98 -10.50 19.87 5.51
CA GLU A 98 -9.26 19.30 6.05
C GLU A 98 -8.71 18.17 5.16
N VAL A 99 -9.59 17.33 4.60
CA VAL A 99 -9.18 16.30 3.62
C VAL A 99 -8.51 16.94 2.40
N TYR A 100 -9.09 18.01 1.84
CA TYR A 100 -8.51 18.70 0.68
C TYR A 100 -7.20 19.43 0.98
N ARG A 101 -7.00 19.88 2.23
CA ARG A 101 -5.75 20.53 2.67
C ARG A 101 -4.66 19.55 3.06
N SER A 102 -5.00 18.29 3.24
CA SER A 102 -4.09 17.25 3.69
C SER A 102 -3.37 16.58 2.51
N ASP A 103 -2.13 16.15 2.74
CA ASP A 103 -1.36 15.35 1.79
C ASP A 103 -1.85 13.89 1.83
N ILE A 104 -3.00 13.62 1.20
CA ILE A 104 -3.60 12.29 1.16
C ILE A 104 -2.79 11.38 0.24
N ILE A 105 -2.16 10.37 0.81
CA ILE A 105 -1.32 9.37 0.12
C ILE A 105 -2.04 8.04 -0.09
N SER A 106 -3.14 7.81 0.62
CA SER A 106 -3.94 6.60 0.47
C SER A 106 -5.40 6.85 0.84
N ILE A 107 -6.29 6.13 0.17
CA ILE A 107 -7.70 6.08 0.53
C ILE A 107 -8.07 4.62 0.71
N ARG A 108 -8.63 4.29 1.88
CA ARG A 108 -9.11 2.93 2.19
C ARG A 108 -10.60 2.92 2.39
N TYR A 109 -11.29 1.92 1.87
CA TYR A 109 -12.71 1.76 2.10
C TYR A 109 -13.18 0.32 1.93
N ILE A 110 -14.41 0.05 2.37
CA ILE A 110 -15.02 -1.28 2.34
C ILE A 110 -16.05 -1.34 1.22
N THR A 111 -15.83 -2.17 0.19
CA THR A 111 -16.79 -2.41 -0.90
C THR A 111 -16.43 -3.66 -1.72
N ASN A 112 -17.36 -4.13 -2.56
CA ASN A 112 -17.19 -5.25 -3.49
C ASN A 112 -16.76 -4.82 -4.91
N GLY A 113 -16.03 -3.70 -5.03
CA GLY A 113 -15.56 -3.17 -6.30
C GLY A 113 -15.80 -1.66 -6.42
N ILE A 114 -15.11 -1.06 -7.40
CA ILE A 114 -15.15 0.38 -7.67
C ILE A 114 -15.23 0.59 -9.17
N ASP A 115 -16.17 1.43 -9.56
CA ASP A 115 -16.20 2.07 -10.86
C ASP A 115 -16.41 3.56 -10.61
N ILE A 116 -15.33 4.30 -10.35
CA ILE A 116 -15.41 5.76 -10.21
C ILE A 116 -15.45 6.33 -11.63
N PRO A 117 -16.53 7.05 -12.02
CA PRO A 117 -16.62 7.64 -13.34
C PRO A 117 -15.38 8.47 -13.67
N ASP A 118 -14.89 8.31 -14.90
CA ASP A 118 -13.76 9.05 -15.47
C ASP A 118 -12.39 8.82 -14.81
N LEU A 119 -12.26 7.84 -13.90
CA LEU A 119 -10.99 7.41 -13.33
C LEU A 119 -10.66 5.98 -13.78
N LYS A 120 -9.41 5.74 -14.16
CA LYS A 120 -8.92 4.44 -14.61
C LYS A 120 -7.85 3.91 -13.67
N GLY A 121 -8.09 2.73 -13.11
CA GLY A 121 -7.08 1.98 -12.37
C GLY A 121 -5.84 1.71 -13.23
N GLY A 122 -4.65 1.80 -12.62
CA GLY A 122 -3.35 1.72 -13.28
C GLY A 122 -2.92 3.01 -14.00
N LYS A 123 -3.79 4.02 -14.10
CA LYS A 123 -3.46 5.33 -14.69
C LYS A 123 -3.65 6.46 -13.67
N ASP A 124 -4.85 6.57 -13.12
CA ASP A 124 -5.23 7.66 -12.22
C ASP A 124 -5.09 7.26 -10.74
N TYR A 125 -5.06 5.95 -10.45
CA TYR A 125 -4.79 5.36 -9.14
C TYR A 125 -4.34 3.92 -9.30
N VAL A 126 -3.62 3.40 -8.29
CA VAL A 126 -3.38 1.96 -8.14
C VAL A 126 -4.25 1.46 -6.98
N CYS A 127 -4.84 0.27 -7.11
CA CYS A 127 -5.65 -0.32 -6.07
C CYS A 127 -5.21 -1.73 -5.71
N VAL A 128 -5.26 -2.05 -4.42
CA VAL A 128 -5.09 -3.41 -3.90
C VAL A 128 -6.34 -3.81 -3.13
N VAL A 129 -6.85 -5.00 -3.43
CA VAL A 129 -8.06 -5.56 -2.81
C VAL A 129 -7.68 -6.74 -1.92
N TYR A 130 -8.02 -6.64 -0.63
CA TYR A 130 -7.86 -7.71 0.35
C TYR A 130 -9.23 -8.06 0.94
N GLY A 131 -9.85 -9.13 0.43
CA GLY A 131 -11.23 -9.44 0.77
C GLY A 131 -12.19 -8.35 0.29
N ASN A 132 -12.84 -7.67 1.24
CA ASN A 132 -13.75 -6.54 1.01
C ASN A 132 -13.10 -5.17 1.27
N ILE A 133 -11.82 -5.12 1.63
CA ILE A 133 -11.08 -3.89 1.86
C ILE A 133 -10.36 -3.51 0.57
N VAL A 134 -10.58 -2.28 0.13
CA VAL A 134 -9.83 -1.70 -0.98
C VAL A 134 -8.93 -0.60 -0.47
N THR A 135 -7.65 -0.68 -0.84
CA THR A 135 -6.68 0.39 -0.63
C THR A 135 -6.34 1.00 -1.98
N MET A 136 -6.48 2.31 -2.10
CA MET A 136 -6.04 3.08 -3.25
C MET A 136 -4.85 3.95 -2.88
N ASN A 137 -3.93 4.11 -3.82
CA ASN A 137 -2.81 5.02 -3.75
C ASN A 137 -2.73 5.83 -5.05
N PRO A 138 -2.10 7.02 -5.03
CA PRO A 138 -1.73 7.73 -6.24
C PRO A 138 -0.98 6.78 -7.19
N PRO A 139 -1.00 7.06 -8.50
CA PRO A 139 -0.27 6.25 -9.46
C PRO A 139 1.24 6.43 -9.26
N GLY A 140 1.82 5.58 -8.41
CA GLY A 140 3.21 5.14 -8.51
C GLY A 140 3.23 3.90 -9.41
N ASP A 141 3.63 4.10 -10.67
CA ASP A 141 3.98 3.17 -11.76
C ASP A 141 3.29 1.79 -11.99
N GLY A 142 2.42 1.23 -11.14
CA GLY A 142 1.53 0.10 -11.46
C GLY A 142 2.22 -1.27 -11.72
N GLU A 143 1.49 -2.39 -11.54
CA GLU A 143 2.06 -3.76 -11.43
C GLU A 143 3.20 -3.88 -10.37
N ASN A 144 3.18 -2.97 -9.39
CA ASN A 144 4.04 -2.68 -8.22
C ASN A 144 5.41 -3.34 -8.01
N ASP A 145 5.63 -4.58 -8.41
CA ASP A 145 6.93 -5.27 -8.38
C ASP A 145 7.62 -5.29 -9.75
N ILE A 146 6.84 -5.19 -10.82
CA ILE A 146 7.28 -5.36 -12.20
C ILE A 146 8.22 -4.24 -12.68
N PRO A 147 7.91 -2.95 -12.45
CA PRO A 147 8.86 -1.89 -12.77
C PRO A 147 10.20 -2.09 -12.04
N CYS A 148 10.16 -2.50 -10.77
CA CYS A 148 11.35 -2.87 -10.01
C CYS A 148 12.09 -4.07 -10.63
N PHE A 149 11.40 -5.09 -11.11
CA PHE A 149 12.03 -6.26 -11.73
C PHE A 149 12.70 -5.94 -13.07
N GLU A 150 12.15 -5.01 -13.85
CA GLU A 150 12.72 -4.54 -15.12
C GLU A 150 13.91 -3.60 -14.90
N LEU A 151 13.88 -2.77 -13.85
CA LEU A 151 14.95 -1.81 -13.54
C LEU A 151 16.12 -2.41 -12.78
N CYS A 152 15.87 -3.37 -11.89
CA CYS A 152 16.92 -3.96 -11.05
C CYS A 152 17.83 -4.91 -11.84
N GLU A 153 19.13 -4.84 -11.56
CA GLU A 153 20.09 -5.78 -12.15
C GLU A 153 19.86 -7.22 -11.69
N THR A 154 19.25 -7.41 -10.52
CA THR A 154 18.88 -8.73 -10.00
C THR A 154 17.48 -8.67 -9.41
N SER A 155 16.64 -9.65 -9.76
CA SER A 155 15.26 -9.78 -9.27
C SER A 155 14.86 -11.24 -9.12
N PHE A 156 14.08 -11.54 -8.07
CA PHE A 156 13.62 -12.89 -7.72
C PHE A 156 12.10 -12.92 -7.57
N ALA A 157 11.44 -13.86 -8.24
CA ALA A 157 10.05 -14.22 -7.96
C ALA A 157 9.99 -15.49 -7.10
N VAL A 158 9.14 -15.50 -6.08
CA VAL A 158 8.88 -16.70 -5.25
C VAL A 158 8.06 -17.76 -6.00
N GLY A 159 8.15 -19.01 -5.58
CA GLY A 159 7.56 -20.16 -6.29
C GLY A 159 6.04 -20.09 -6.49
N ASN A 160 5.32 -19.44 -5.57
CA ASN A 160 3.87 -19.23 -5.66
C ASN A 160 3.48 -17.83 -6.17
N ALA A 161 4.42 -17.06 -6.72
CA ALA A 161 4.09 -15.83 -7.44
C ALA A 161 3.24 -16.14 -8.68
N ARG A 162 2.44 -15.15 -9.11
CA ARG A 162 1.66 -15.23 -10.35
C ARG A 162 2.59 -15.35 -11.56
N ASP A 163 2.13 -16.00 -12.61
CA ASP A 163 2.96 -16.27 -13.80
C ASP A 163 3.48 -14.99 -14.46
N GLU A 164 2.67 -13.93 -14.52
CA GLU A 164 3.05 -12.62 -15.05
C GLU A 164 4.25 -12.01 -14.29
N VAL A 165 4.31 -12.21 -12.97
CA VAL A 165 5.42 -11.73 -12.12
C VAL A 165 6.67 -12.59 -12.34
N LYS A 166 6.51 -13.90 -12.44
CA LYS A 166 7.61 -14.85 -12.72
C LYS A 166 8.27 -14.58 -14.08
N GLN A 167 7.48 -14.24 -15.10
CA GLN A 167 7.97 -13.94 -16.45
C GLN A 167 8.89 -12.72 -16.50
N LYS A 168 8.73 -11.77 -15.57
CA LYS A 168 9.52 -10.53 -15.52
C LYS A 168 10.70 -10.60 -14.55
N ALA A 169 10.73 -11.59 -13.65
CA ALA A 169 11.86 -11.80 -12.75
C ALA A 169 13.05 -12.43 -13.48
N LYS A 170 14.27 -12.05 -13.09
CA LYS A 170 15.50 -12.69 -13.63
C LYS A 170 15.68 -14.11 -13.12
N TRP A 171 15.18 -14.38 -11.91
CA TRP A 171 15.23 -15.69 -11.28
C TRP A 171 13.87 -16.05 -10.70
N VAL A 172 13.43 -17.28 -10.92
CA VAL A 172 12.24 -17.83 -10.26
C VAL A 172 12.71 -18.88 -9.26
N LEU A 173 12.38 -18.67 -7.99
CA LEU A 173 12.67 -19.61 -6.93
C LEU A 173 11.69 -20.80 -7.01
N ASP A 174 12.20 -21.97 -6.69
CA ASP A 174 11.47 -23.23 -6.54
C ASP A 174 10.69 -23.33 -5.21
N ILE A 175 10.84 -22.35 -4.32
CA ILE A 175 10.19 -22.32 -3.00
C ILE A 175 9.31 -21.08 -2.82
N ASN A 176 8.25 -21.24 -2.02
CA ASN A 176 7.25 -20.23 -1.73
C ASN A 176 7.68 -19.28 -0.60
N TYR A 177 6.93 -18.18 -0.43
CA TYR A 177 7.21 -17.21 0.63
C TYR A 177 7.19 -17.81 2.05
N ASP A 178 6.40 -18.86 2.29
CA ASP A 178 6.25 -19.56 3.57
C ASP A 178 7.30 -20.66 3.80
N GLN A 179 8.21 -20.84 2.84
CA GLN A 179 9.27 -21.85 2.88
C GLN A 179 10.68 -21.21 2.98
N GLY A 180 10.76 -19.93 3.32
CA GLY A 180 12.04 -19.22 3.46
C GLY A 180 12.63 -18.71 2.14
N ALA A 181 11.78 -18.36 1.16
CA ALA A 181 12.25 -17.84 -0.14
C ALA A 181 13.20 -16.63 -0.04
N PHE A 182 12.95 -15.72 0.91
CA PHE A 182 13.84 -14.58 1.14
C PHE A 182 15.25 -15.02 1.59
N GLU A 183 15.34 -15.96 2.53
CA GLU A 183 16.62 -16.51 3.00
C GLU A 183 17.41 -17.15 1.85
N LYS A 184 16.74 -17.94 1.01
CA LYS A 184 17.36 -18.56 -0.17
C LYS A 184 17.86 -17.51 -1.17
N ALA A 185 17.06 -16.47 -1.45
CA ALA A 185 17.47 -15.39 -2.35
C ALA A 185 18.72 -14.67 -1.83
N VAL A 186 18.76 -14.35 -0.54
CA VAL A 186 19.92 -13.69 0.09
C VAL A 186 21.16 -14.56 -0.01
N LYS A 187 21.07 -15.86 0.33
CA LYS A 187 22.18 -16.81 0.19
C LYS A 187 22.74 -16.85 -1.23
N LEU A 188 21.87 -16.86 -2.25
CA LEU A 188 22.31 -16.82 -3.65
C LEU A 188 23.07 -15.54 -4.04
N LEU A 189 22.85 -14.43 -3.33
CA LEU A 189 23.50 -13.15 -3.57
C LEU A 189 24.81 -12.99 -2.79
N VAL A 190 24.89 -13.55 -1.58
CA VAL A 190 26.02 -13.34 -0.66
C VAL A 190 27.00 -14.51 -0.62
N ASP A 191 26.54 -15.75 -0.92
CA ASP A 191 27.40 -16.95 -0.95
C ASP A 191 28.08 -17.14 -2.32
N SER A 192 27.88 -16.22 -3.27
CA SER A 192 28.55 -16.20 -4.58
C SER A 192 29.93 -15.51 -4.56
N GLU A 193 30.43 -15.10 -3.40
CA GLU A 193 31.82 -14.65 -3.18
C GLU A 193 32.72 -15.74 -2.56
#